data_AF-R4LJQ5-F1
#
_entry.id   AF-R4LJQ5-F1
#
_cell.length_a   1.000
_cell.length_b   1.000
_cell.length_c   1.000
_cell.angle_alpha   90.00
_cell.angle_beta   90.00
_cell.angle_gamma   90.00
#
_symmetry.space_group_name_H-M   'P 1'
#
loop_
_entity.id
_entity.type
_entity.pdbx_description
1 polymer ?
#
loop_
_entity_poly.entity_id
_entity_poly.type
_entity_poly.pdbx_seq_one_letter_code
_entity_poly.pdbx_strand_id
1 'polypeptide(L)'
;MLLTLAAATLIGATPARAGVILSAGGVNLDAYCRSLGAGYAVRDSTSVSGWSCQYQGSRQPLSIGQACQYQLAPLLAAGLTVGEDSGTDPAQRRCLVVGSRVGNLGGMDLARYCRSQGWSGAVNSGHTVDGWFCTPQSEASRINLNAVCSWQYGVGVLTPAAFFLSAADAYRISCYGYAA
;
A
#
# COMPACT_ATOMS: atom_id res chain seq x y z
N MET A 1 -55.66 -14.43 29.15
CA MET A 1 -54.83 -13.66 28.19
C MET A 1 -53.54 -13.30 28.91
N LEU A 2 -52.50 -14.13 28.77
CA LEU A 2 -51.20 -13.91 29.42
C LEU A 2 -50.34 -13.01 28.51
N LEU A 3 -49.88 -11.87 29.04
CA LEU A 3 -48.83 -11.07 28.41
C LEU A 3 -47.46 -11.57 28.91
N THR A 4 -46.67 -12.12 28.00
CA THR A 4 -45.24 -12.40 28.20
C THR A 4 -44.43 -11.11 27.94
N LEU A 5 -43.73 -10.62 28.97
CA LEU A 5 -42.73 -9.56 28.82
C LEU A 5 -41.43 -10.14 28.22
N ALA A 6 -41.00 -9.61 27.08
CA ALA A 6 -39.69 -9.89 26.51
C ALA A 6 -38.62 -9.02 27.20
N ALA A 7 -37.62 -9.66 27.81
CA ALA A 7 -36.45 -9.00 28.36
C ALA A 7 -35.51 -8.57 27.22
N ALA A 8 -35.27 -7.27 27.07
CA ALA A 8 -34.28 -6.74 26.15
C ALA A 8 -32.87 -6.84 26.78
N THR A 9 -32.06 -7.77 26.29
CA THR A 9 -30.62 -7.82 26.58
C THR A 9 -29.92 -6.64 25.91
N LEU A 10 -29.38 -5.73 26.73
CA LEU A 10 -28.45 -4.70 26.29
C LEU A 10 -27.12 -5.36 25.90
N ILE A 11 -26.86 -5.48 24.61
CA ILE A 11 -25.53 -5.83 24.10
C ILE A 11 -24.63 -4.64 24.41
N GLY A 12 -23.72 -4.80 25.38
CA GLY A 12 -22.70 -3.82 25.68
C GLY A 12 -21.83 -3.61 24.45
N ALA A 13 -21.89 -2.40 23.86
CA ALA A 13 -20.94 -2.00 22.84
C ALA A 13 -19.55 -1.97 23.47
N THR A 14 -18.67 -2.86 23.04
CA THR A 14 -17.24 -2.79 23.39
C THR A 14 -16.70 -1.44 22.90
N PRO A 15 -15.89 -0.73 23.70
CA PRO A 15 -15.27 0.51 23.24
C PRO A 15 -14.40 0.18 22.03
N ALA A 16 -14.68 0.80 20.90
CA ALA A 16 -13.80 0.76 19.75
C ALA A 16 -12.46 1.33 20.20
N ARG A 17 -11.41 0.51 20.17
CA ARG A 17 -10.05 0.97 20.44
C ARG A 17 -9.75 2.02 19.38
N ALA A 18 -9.58 3.28 19.77
CA ALA A 18 -9.23 4.35 18.84
C ALA A 18 -7.89 3.98 18.18
N GLY A 19 -7.96 3.49 16.94
CA GLY A 19 -6.78 3.18 16.16
C GLY A 19 -6.07 4.49 15.79
N VAL A 20 -4.74 4.49 15.85
CA VAL A 20 -3.96 5.58 15.26
C VAL A 20 -4.13 5.48 13.74
N ILE A 21 -4.52 6.58 13.11
CA ILE A 21 -4.57 6.70 11.66
C ILE A 21 -3.17 7.13 11.20
N LEU A 22 -2.47 6.22 10.53
CA LEU A 22 -1.20 6.53 9.90
C LEU A 22 -1.45 6.89 8.44
N SER A 23 -1.04 8.09 8.03
CA SER A 23 -0.93 8.47 6.62
C SER A 23 0.28 7.76 6.03
N ALA A 24 0.02 6.70 5.27
CA ALA A 24 1.05 5.90 4.60
C ALA A 24 1.70 6.60 3.39
N GLY A 25 1.28 7.84 3.11
CA GLY A 25 1.79 8.67 2.03
C GLY A 25 1.02 8.46 0.72
N GLY A 26 1.69 8.72 -0.39
CA GLY A 26 1.10 8.65 -1.73
C GLY A 26 0.74 7.23 -2.16
N VAL A 27 -0.15 7.13 -3.14
CA VAL A 27 -0.62 5.87 -3.71
C VAL A 27 0.05 5.65 -5.07
N ASN A 28 0.69 4.50 -5.27
CA ASN A 28 1.22 4.14 -6.58
C ASN A 28 0.11 3.53 -7.46
N LEU A 29 -0.68 4.40 -8.08
CA LEU A 29 -1.80 3.99 -8.93
C LEU A 29 -1.34 3.25 -10.19
N ASP A 30 -0.16 3.58 -10.72
CA ASP A 30 0.38 2.87 -11.89
C ASP A 30 0.72 1.41 -11.56
N ALA A 31 1.30 1.16 -10.39
CA ALA A 31 1.57 -0.20 -9.92
C ALA A 31 0.28 -1.00 -9.75
N TYR A 32 -0.76 -0.36 -9.19
CA TYR A 32 -2.07 -0.98 -9.09
C TYR A 32 -2.67 -1.30 -10.47
N CYS A 33 -2.64 -0.35 -11.41
CA CYS A 33 -3.13 -0.58 -12.77
C CYS A 33 -2.38 -1.71 -13.48
N ARG A 34 -1.04 -1.79 -13.33
CA ARG A 34 -0.24 -2.91 -13.84
C ARG A 34 -0.64 -4.24 -13.24
N SER A 35 -0.98 -4.28 -11.96
CA SER A 35 -1.45 -5.50 -11.29
C SER A 35 -2.77 -6.01 -11.87
N LEU A 36 -3.57 -5.13 -12.47
CA LEU A 36 -4.83 -5.45 -13.15
C LEU A 36 -4.62 -5.78 -14.65
N GLY A 37 -3.39 -5.82 -15.14
CA GLY A 37 -3.06 -6.00 -16.56
C GLY A 37 -3.18 -4.74 -17.41
N ALA A 38 -3.45 -3.59 -16.80
CA ALA A 38 -3.45 -2.29 -17.49
C ALA A 38 -2.04 -1.67 -17.54
N GLY A 39 -1.88 -0.56 -18.27
CA GLY A 39 -0.57 0.08 -18.42
C GLY A 39 -0.22 1.00 -17.25
N TYR A 40 -1.04 2.04 -17.07
CA TYR A 40 -0.80 3.14 -16.14
C TYR A 40 -2.12 3.80 -15.74
N ALA A 41 -2.10 4.59 -14.68
CA ALA A 41 -3.22 5.39 -14.23
C ALA A 41 -3.26 6.73 -14.99
N VAL A 42 -4.47 7.19 -15.31
CA VAL A 42 -4.71 8.47 -15.97
C VAL A 42 -5.77 9.27 -15.22
N ARG A 43 -5.64 10.59 -15.24
CA ARG A 43 -6.68 11.50 -14.77
C ARG A 43 -7.94 11.30 -15.59
N ASP A 44 -9.05 11.10 -14.90
CA ASP A 44 -10.35 10.86 -15.52
C ASP A 44 -11.45 11.49 -14.66
N SER A 45 -11.94 12.65 -15.09
CA SER A 45 -13.01 13.38 -14.41
C SER A 45 -14.36 12.67 -14.44
N THR A 46 -14.51 11.62 -15.27
CA THR A 46 -15.73 10.80 -15.34
C THR A 46 -15.71 9.65 -14.32
N SER A 47 -14.54 9.33 -13.78
CA SER A 47 -14.40 8.36 -12.68
C SER A 47 -14.72 9.02 -11.34
N VAL A 48 -15.43 8.30 -10.47
CA VAL A 48 -15.75 8.76 -9.10
C VAL A 48 -14.49 9.07 -8.29
N SER A 49 -13.41 8.32 -8.51
CA SER A 49 -12.13 8.55 -7.83
C SER A 49 -11.28 9.64 -8.50
N GLY A 50 -11.70 10.16 -9.66
CA GLY A 50 -10.90 11.06 -10.49
C GLY A 50 -9.77 10.38 -11.27
N TRP A 51 -9.66 9.05 -11.18
CA TRP A 51 -8.64 8.25 -11.84
C TRP A 51 -9.23 7.01 -12.52
N SER A 52 -8.59 6.62 -13.62
CA SER A 52 -8.88 5.40 -14.36
C SER A 52 -7.58 4.70 -14.75
N CYS A 53 -7.61 3.37 -14.88
CA CYS A 53 -6.54 2.63 -15.53
C CYS A 53 -6.69 2.69 -17.05
N GLN A 54 -5.60 2.95 -17.75
CA GLN A 54 -5.55 2.93 -19.21
C GLN A 54 -5.27 1.52 -19.71
N TYR A 55 -6.21 0.96 -20.48
CA TYR A 55 -6.14 -0.39 -21.05
C TYR A 55 -6.40 -0.33 -22.56
N GLN A 56 -5.36 -0.49 -23.38
CA GLN A 56 -5.46 -0.59 -24.86
C GLN A 56 -6.45 0.43 -25.50
N GLY A 57 -6.30 1.71 -25.16
CA GLY A 57 -7.19 2.78 -25.67
C GLY A 57 -8.49 3.01 -24.90
N SER A 58 -8.88 2.11 -23.99
CA SER A 58 -10.02 2.28 -23.07
C SER A 58 -9.59 2.74 -21.67
N ARG A 59 -10.51 3.40 -20.95
CA ARG A 59 -10.34 3.82 -19.55
C ARG A 59 -11.29 3.05 -18.66
N GLN A 60 -10.76 2.42 -17.63
CA GLN A 60 -11.54 1.74 -16.61
C GLN A 60 -11.40 2.48 -15.27
N PRO A 61 -12.51 2.94 -14.66
CA PRO A 61 -12.45 3.59 -13.35
C PRO A 61 -11.71 2.73 -12.32
N LEU A 62 -10.80 3.33 -11.56
CA LEU A 62 -10.09 2.65 -10.47
C LEU A 62 -10.58 3.12 -9.10
N SER A 63 -10.43 2.28 -8.08
CA SER A 63 -10.62 2.66 -6.68
C SER A 63 -9.28 2.91 -6.02
N ILE A 64 -9.09 4.11 -5.47
CA ILE A 64 -7.87 4.46 -4.73
C ILE A 64 -7.80 3.64 -3.43
N GLY A 65 -8.93 3.38 -2.77
CA GLY A 65 -8.98 2.48 -1.62
C GLY A 65 -8.48 1.06 -1.95
N GLN A 66 -8.86 0.51 -3.10
CA GLN A 66 -8.33 -0.79 -3.56
C GLN A 66 -6.84 -0.72 -3.92
N ALA A 67 -6.39 0.38 -4.52
CA ALA A 67 -4.96 0.60 -4.78
C ALA A 67 -4.15 0.65 -3.47
N CYS A 68 -4.69 1.25 -2.42
CA CYS A 68 -4.08 1.25 -1.09
C CYS A 68 -4.03 -0.14 -0.46
N GLN A 69 -5.10 -0.91 -0.58
CA GLN A 69 -5.15 -2.30 -0.12
C GLN A 69 -4.16 -3.19 -0.86
N TYR A 70 -3.98 -2.98 -2.16
CA TYR A 70 -2.95 -3.64 -2.96
C TYR A 70 -1.54 -3.29 -2.47
N GLN A 71 -1.25 -1.99 -2.34
CA GLN A 71 0.08 -1.51 -1.91
C GLN A 71 0.46 -2.02 -0.52
N LEU A 72 -0.51 -2.04 0.40
CA LEU A 72 -0.34 -2.40 1.81
C LEU A 72 -0.92 -3.78 2.14
N ALA A 73 -0.96 -4.68 1.15
CA ALA A 73 -1.47 -6.03 1.31
C ALA A 73 -0.89 -6.80 2.51
N PRO A 74 0.41 -6.66 2.88
CA PRO A 74 0.92 -7.31 4.09
C PRO A 74 0.21 -6.86 5.37
N LEU A 75 -0.08 -5.56 5.51
CA LEU A 75 -0.78 -5.03 6.68
C LEU A 75 -2.26 -5.43 6.68
N LEU A 76 -2.90 -5.44 5.52
CA LEU A 76 -4.25 -5.96 5.38
C LEU A 76 -4.33 -7.44 5.79
N ALA A 77 -3.36 -8.26 5.37
CA ALA A 77 -3.27 -9.66 5.75
C ALA A 77 -2.99 -9.86 7.25
N ALA A 78 -2.33 -8.91 7.90
CA ALA A 78 -2.15 -8.87 9.36
C ALA A 78 -3.41 -8.40 10.12
N GLY A 79 -4.53 -8.17 9.43
CA GLY A 79 -5.81 -7.80 10.03
C GLY A 79 -5.99 -6.30 10.27
N LEU A 80 -5.10 -5.45 9.76
CA LEU A 80 -5.28 -4.00 9.85
C LEU A 80 -6.30 -3.50 8.83
N THR A 81 -6.99 -2.42 9.17
CA THR A 81 -7.83 -1.70 8.21
C THR A 81 -6.96 -0.80 7.36
N VAL A 82 -7.01 -1.02 6.04
CA VAL A 82 -6.36 -0.19 5.02
C VAL A 82 -7.43 0.49 4.18
N GLY A 83 -7.29 1.80 4.01
CA GLY A 83 -8.18 2.61 3.19
C GLY A 83 -7.47 3.81 2.59
N GLU A 84 -8.28 4.80 2.23
CA GLU A 84 -7.83 6.07 1.67
C GLU A 84 -8.31 7.24 2.54
N ASP A 85 -7.67 8.40 2.41
CA ASP A 85 -8.09 9.61 3.11
C ASP A 85 -9.41 10.18 2.58
N SER A 86 -9.91 11.26 3.18
CA SER A 86 -11.09 11.99 2.73
C SER A 86 -10.76 13.21 1.86
N GLY A 87 -9.55 13.30 1.29
CA GLY A 87 -9.12 14.43 0.49
C GLY A 87 -9.98 14.61 -0.77
N THR A 88 -10.27 15.86 -1.16
CA THR A 88 -11.14 16.15 -2.32
C THR A 88 -10.38 16.23 -3.64
N ASP A 89 -9.07 16.46 -3.63
CA ASP A 89 -8.24 16.39 -4.83
C ASP A 89 -7.75 14.95 -5.02
N PRO A 90 -8.15 14.26 -6.11
CA PRO A 90 -7.69 12.92 -6.43
C PRO A 90 -6.15 12.78 -6.48
N ALA A 91 -5.40 13.85 -6.77
CA ALA A 91 -3.94 13.81 -6.84
C ALA A 91 -3.27 13.79 -5.47
N GLN A 92 -4.00 14.24 -4.45
CA GLN A 92 -3.47 14.36 -3.10
C GLN A 92 -3.92 13.23 -2.18
N ARG A 93 -4.77 12.32 -2.68
CA ARG A 93 -5.29 11.17 -1.94
C ARG A 93 -4.14 10.31 -1.43
N ARG A 94 -4.26 9.90 -0.17
CA ARG A 94 -3.25 9.10 0.55
C ARG A 94 -3.83 7.81 1.04
N CYS A 95 -2.96 6.82 1.22
CA CYS A 95 -3.33 5.61 1.93
C CYS A 95 -3.37 5.85 3.44
N LEU A 96 -4.39 5.30 4.08
CA LEU A 96 -4.54 5.30 5.52
C LEU A 96 -4.45 3.87 6.05
N VAL A 97 -3.76 3.72 7.18
CA VAL A 97 -3.78 2.48 7.97
C VAL A 97 -4.30 2.81 9.35
N VAL A 98 -5.29 2.04 9.81
CA VAL A 98 -5.81 2.15 11.17
C VAL A 98 -5.19 1.03 12.00
N GLY A 99 -4.33 1.41 12.94
CA GLY A 99 -3.69 0.45 13.85
C GLY A 99 -2.80 1.14 14.88
N SER A 100 -2.91 0.74 16.14
CA SER A 100 -2.17 1.37 17.25
C SER A 100 -0.68 0.96 17.36
N ARG A 101 -0.17 0.15 16.42
CA ARG A 101 1.18 -0.45 16.50
C ARG A 101 1.94 -0.43 15.15
N VAL A 102 1.59 0.49 14.27
CA VAL A 102 2.32 0.69 13.01
C VAL A 102 3.40 1.77 13.22
N GLY A 103 4.66 1.45 12.91
CA GLY A 103 5.79 2.36 13.11
C GLY A 103 6.77 2.34 11.94
N ASN A 104 7.49 3.45 11.75
CA ASN A 104 8.54 3.56 10.74
C ASN A 104 9.75 2.72 11.16
N LEU A 105 10.22 1.84 10.27
CA LEU A 105 11.38 0.98 10.46
C LEU A 105 12.65 1.52 9.80
N GLY A 106 12.50 2.46 8.86
CA GLY A 106 13.60 3.11 8.13
C GLY A 106 13.50 2.95 6.61
N GLY A 107 14.59 3.31 5.93
CA GLY A 107 14.72 3.14 4.48
C GLY A 107 14.95 1.69 4.06
N MET A 108 15.06 1.47 2.75
CA MET A 108 15.33 0.17 2.13
C MET A 108 16.74 0.14 1.54
N ASP A 109 17.49 -0.93 1.79
CA ASP A 109 18.76 -1.19 1.11
C ASP A 109 18.53 -2.11 -0.11
N LEU A 110 18.05 -1.50 -1.19
CA LEU A 110 17.71 -2.22 -2.43
C LEU A 110 18.93 -2.91 -3.04
N ALA A 111 20.11 -2.28 -2.96
CA ALA A 111 21.33 -2.83 -3.52
C ALA A 111 21.79 -4.08 -2.76
N ARG A 112 21.70 -4.07 -1.42
CA ARG A 112 22.01 -5.25 -0.60
C ARG A 112 20.97 -6.34 -0.76
N TYR A 113 19.68 -5.99 -0.87
CA TYR A 113 18.64 -6.96 -1.21
C TYR A 113 18.97 -7.68 -2.52
N CYS A 114 19.28 -6.94 -3.59
CA CYS A 114 19.65 -7.53 -4.87
C CYS A 114 20.91 -8.42 -4.78
N ARG A 115 21.95 -7.99 -4.06
CA ARG A 115 23.14 -8.82 -3.80
C ARG A 115 22.82 -10.11 -3.06
N SER A 116 21.88 -10.09 -2.11
CA SER A 116 21.45 -11.30 -1.41
C SER A 116 20.76 -12.32 -2.34
N GLN A 117 20.25 -11.85 -3.47
CA GLN A 117 19.59 -12.65 -4.50
C GLN A 117 20.55 -13.01 -5.67
N GLY A 118 21.85 -12.73 -5.54
CA GLY A 118 22.88 -13.05 -6.54
C GLY A 118 23.11 -11.98 -7.62
N TRP A 119 22.44 -10.83 -7.53
CA TRP A 119 22.62 -9.72 -8.47
C TRP A 119 23.75 -8.78 -8.04
N SER A 120 24.22 -7.92 -8.95
CA SER A 120 25.34 -7.00 -8.63
C SER A 120 24.92 -5.77 -7.82
N GLY A 121 23.66 -5.35 -7.94
CA GLY A 121 23.15 -4.14 -7.31
C GLY A 121 21.70 -3.84 -7.69
N ALA A 122 21.28 -2.60 -7.46
CA ALA A 122 19.96 -2.10 -7.80
C ALA A 122 20.07 -0.79 -8.58
N VAL A 123 19.16 -0.60 -9.54
CA VAL A 123 19.06 0.61 -10.37
C VAL A 123 17.60 1.04 -10.47
N ASN A 124 17.36 2.35 -10.51
CA ASN A 124 16.04 2.89 -10.84
C ASN A 124 16.01 3.24 -12.33
N SER A 125 14.95 2.86 -13.04
CA SER A 125 14.80 3.18 -14.46
C SER A 125 14.49 4.65 -14.74
N GLY A 126 14.16 5.44 -13.71
CA GLY A 126 13.79 6.84 -13.80
C GLY A 126 12.35 7.09 -14.25
N HIS A 127 11.60 6.06 -14.64
CA HIS A 127 10.26 6.22 -15.23
C HIS A 127 9.12 6.17 -14.23
N THR A 128 9.29 5.46 -13.12
CA THR A 128 8.22 5.26 -12.10
C THR A 128 8.84 5.21 -10.71
N VAL A 129 8.09 5.61 -9.69
CA VAL A 129 8.61 5.60 -8.30
C VAL A 129 8.96 4.20 -7.79
N ASP A 130 8.26 3.17 -8.27
CA ASP A 130 8.56 1.76 -8.01
C ASP A 130 9.43 1.12 -9.10
N GLY A 131 10.00 1.92 -10.01
CA GLY A 131 10.81 1.49 -11.16
C GLY A 131 12.20 0.98 -10.80
N TRP A 132 12.32 0.27 -9.69
CA TRP A 132 13.57 -0.29 -9.21
C TRP A 132 13.76 -1.71 -9.72
N PHE A 133 14.97 -2.02 -10.16
CA PHE A 133 15.36 -3.30 -10.74
C PHE A 133 16.69 -3.75 -10.13
N CYS A 134 16.91 -5.05 -10.00
CA CYS A 134 18.25 -5.55 -9.76
C CYS A 134 19.14 -5.38 -11.01
N THR A 135 20.44 -5.57 -10.92
CA THR A 135 21.37 -5.44 -12.07
C THR A 135 22.11 -6.74 -12.38
N PRO A 136 22.40 -7.04 -13.66
CA PRO A 136 22.20 -6.18 -14.85
C PRO A 136 20.75 -6.10 -15.33
N GLN A 137 20.32 -4.90 -15.75
CA GLN A 137 18.92 -4.60 -16.07
C GLN A 137 18.35 -5.46 -17.22
N SER A 138 19.21 -5.90 -18.16
CA SER A 138 18.84 -6.75 -19.30
C SER A 138 18.25 -8.11 -18.92
N GLU A 139 18.52 -8.57 -17.70
CA GLU A 139 18.02 -9.84 -17.14
C GLU A 139 17.21 -9.60 -15.85
N ALA A 140 17.04 -8.33 -15.47
CA ALA A 140 16.60 -7.99 -14.13
C ALA A 140 15.10 -8.10 -13.93
N SER A 141 14.74 -8.71 -12.82
CA SER A 141 13.39 -8.62 -12.27
C SER A 141 13.17 -7.27 -11.59
N ARG A 142 11.98 -6.68 -11.78
CA ARG A 142 11.51 -5.53 -11.00
C ARG A 142 11.52 -5.91 -9.52
N ILE A 143 12.02 -5.02 -8.67
CA ILE A 143 12.09 -5.25 -7.22
C ILE A 143 10.70 -5.13 -6.63
N ASN A 144 10.25 -6.17 -5.92
CA ASN A 144 9.08 -6.10 -5.07
C ASN A 144 9.46 -5.41 -3.73
N LEU A 145 9.07 -4.15 -3.57
CA LEU A 145 9.45 -3.34 -2.40
C LEU A 145 8.90 -3.90 -1.08
N ASN A 146 7.72 -4.55 -1.08
CA ASN A 146 7.22 -5.26 0.10
C ASN A 146 8.12 -6.44 0.46
N ALA A 147 8.63 -7.18 -0.54
CA ALA A 147 9.58 -8.27 -0.30
C ALA A 147 10.91 -7.76 0.28
N VAL A 148 11.37 -6.58 -0.14
CA VAL A 148 12.55 -5.94 0.46
C VAL A 148 12.32 -5.64 1.94
N CYS A 149 11.17 -5.05 2.28
CA CYS A 149 10.83 -4.76 3.67
C CYS A 149 10.77 -6.02 4.53
N SER A 150 10.17 -7.10 4.00
CA SER A 150 10.14 -8.40 4.68
C SER A 150 11.53 -9.02 4.83
N TRP A 151 12.39 -8.92 3.81
CA TRP A 151 13.76 -9.41 3.91
C TRP A 151 14.61 -8.63 4.92
N GLN A 152 14.47 -7.30 4.95
CA GLN A 152 15.30 -6.44 5.79
C GLN A 152 14.82 -6.38 7.25
N TYR A 153 13.50 -6.42 7.47
CA TYR A 153 12.90 -6.19 8.78
C TYR A 153 11.90 -7.27 9.24
N GLY A 154 11.66 -8.31 8.45
CA GLY A 154 10.72 -9.40 8.75
C GLY A 154 11.25 -10.39 9.79
N VAL A 155 11.70 -9.88 10.94
CA VAL A 155 12.13 -10.69 12.08
C VAL A 155 11.04 -10.73 13.16
N GLY A 156 10.76 -11.92 13.70
CA GLY A 156 9.80 -12.11 14.79
C GLY A 156 8.33 -11.89 14.40
N VAL A 157 7.60 -11.10 15.19
CA VAL A 157 6.16 -10.80 15.01
C VAL A 157 5.88 -9.56 14.16
N LEU A 158 6.91 -9.00 13.53
CA LEU A 158 6.78 -7.80 12.71
C LEU A 158 6.27 -8.15 11.32
N THR A 159 5.21 -7.46 10.89
CA THR A 159 4.74 -7.47 9.50
C THR A 159 5.12 -6.15 8.84
N PRO A 160 6.23 -6.11 8.07
CA PRO A 160 6.67 -4.91 7.40
C PRO A 160 6.02 -4.74 6.02
N ALA A 161 5.81 -3.50 5.61
CA ALA A 161 5.29 -3.12 4.29
C ALA A 161 5.96 -1.84 3.78
N ALA A 162 6.02 -1.71 2.46
CA ALA A 162 6.56 -0.56 1.76
C ALA A 162 5.56 0.60 1.72
N PHE A 163 6.02 1.77 2.16
CA PHE A 163 5.25 3.01 2.21
C PHE A 163 5.90 4.04 1.28
N PHE A 164 5.11 4.60 0.37
CA PHE A 164 5.56 5.69 -0.49
C PHE A 164 5.30 7.02 0.19
N LEU A 165 6.31 7.59 0.83
CA LEU A 165 6.22 8.92 1.44
C LEU A 165 5.97 10.02 0.39
N SER A 166 6.28 9.74 -0.88
CA SER A 166 5.90 10.51 -2.05
C SER A 166 5.67 9.59 -3.25
N ALA A 167 4.53 9.74 -3.94
CA ALA A 167 4.27 9.05 -5.21
C ALA A 167 4.97 9.73 -6.41
N ALA A 168 5.70 10.83 -6.19
CA ALA A 168 6.47 11.53 -7.20
C ALA A 168 8.00 11.34 -7.06
N ASP A 169 8.47 10.71 -5.97
CA ASP A 169 9.90 10.57 -5.68
C ASP A 169 10.24 9.11 -5.35
N ALA A 170 10.98 8.48 -6.25
CA ALA A 170 11.41 7.08 -6.16
C ALA A 170 12.35 6.78 -4.98
N TYR A 171 12.92 7.82 -4.36
CA TYR A 171 13.81 7.71 -3.21
C TYR A 171 13.09 7.93 -1.88
N ARG A 172 11.82 8.33 -1.92
CA ARG A 172 10.98 8.55 -0.74
C ARG A 172 10.09 7.34 -0.46
N ILE A 173 10.74 6.19 -0.30
CA ILE A 173 10.11 4.92 0.04
C ILE A 173 10.72 4.41 1.34
N SER A 174 9.89 3.95 2.26
CA SER A 174 10.30 3.51 3.60
C SER A 174 9.55 2.25 4.00
N CYS A 175 10.12 1.44 4.88
CA CYS A 175 9.42 0.32 5.49
C CYS A 175 8.72 0.76 6.77
N TYR A 176 7.47 0.36 6.92
CA TYR A 176 6.73 0.46 8.16
C TYR A 176 6.36 -0.93 8.63
N GLY A 177 6.41 -1.15 9.94
CA GLY A 177 6.13 -2.44 10.57
C GLY A 177 4.93 -2.38 11.48
N TYR A 178 4.13 -3.44 11.47
CA TYR A 178 3.14 -3.72 12.50
C TYR A 178 3.62 -4.84 13.42
N ALA A 179 3.54 -4.63 14.73
CA ALA A 179 3.76 -5.68 15.74
C ALA A 179 2.41 -6.19 16.26
N ALA A 180 2.11 -7.47 16.00
CA ALA A 180 0.88 -8.13 16.49
C ALA A 180 0.83 -8.20 18.03
#